data_AF-A0A126PAS8-F1
#
_entry.id   AF-A0A126PAS8-F1
#
_cell.length_a   1.000
_cell.length_b   1.000
_cell.length_c   1.000
_cell.angle_alpha   90.00
_cell.angle_beta   90.00
_cell.angle_gamma   90.00
#
_symmetry.space_group_name_H-M   'P 1'
#
loop_
_entity.id
_entity.type
_entity.pdbx_description
1 polymer ?
#
loop_
_entity_poly.entity_id
_entity_poly.type
_entity_poly.pdbx_seq_one_letter_code
_entity_poly.pdbx_strand_id
1 'polypeptide(L)' 'MKAKHAVVLFVFGLCADFIGALLKIMHWAGADALLIMGMTLKVIGALAFLYKLVTHPKVKDFLYW' A
#
# COMPACT_ATOMS: atom_id res chain seq x y z
N MET A 1 -0.36 15.21 0.34
CA MET A 1 -0.48 14.23 1.45
C MET A 1 0.71 14.33 2.41
N LYS A 2 0.52 14.26 3.73
CA LYS A 2 1.63 13.99 4.68
C LYS A 2 2.01 12.51 4.62
N ALA A 3 3.25 12.12 4.97
CA ALA A 3 3.70 10.71 4.91
C ALA A 3 2.75 9.75 5.66
N LYS A 4 2.16 10.20 6.77
CA LYS A 4 1.12 9.48 7.51
C LYS A 4 -0.07 9.02 6.66
N HIS A 5 -0.48 9.78 5.64
CA HIS A 5 -1.61 9.38 4.78
C HIS A 5 -1.21 8.25 3.83
N ALA A 6 0.03 8.26 3.33
CA ALA A 6 0.54 7.17 2.52
C ALA A 6 0.63 5.87 3.32
N VAL A 7 1.05 5.96 4.59
CA VAL A 7 1.07 4.82 5.53
C VAL A 7 -0.35 4.32 5.80
N VAL A 8 -1.31 5.20 6.10
CA VAL A 8 -2.71 4.80 6.31
C VAL A 8 -3.28 4.08 5.09
N LEU A 9 -3.02 4.61 3.89
CA LEU A 9 -3.50 4.02 2.63
C LEU A 9 -2.86 2.65 2.37
N PHE A 10 -1.56 2.51 2.65
CA PHE A 10 -0.84 1.24 2.58
C PHE A 10 -1.41 0.19 3.54
N VAL A 11 -1.62 0.55 4.82
CA VAL A 11 -2.18 -0.35 5.84
C VAL A 11 -3.61 -0.75 5.48
N PHE A 12 -4.41 0.18 4.97
CA PHE A 12 -5.78 -0.12 4.53
C PHE A 12 -5.79 -1.11 3.36
N GLY A 13 -4.91 -0.93 2.36
CA GLY A 13 -4.72 -1.88 1.27
C GLY A 13 -4.27 -3.26 1.76
N LEU A 14 -3.39 -3.30 2.76
CA LEU A 14 -2.94 -4.55 3.39
C LEU A 14 -4.11 -5.29 4.07
N CYS A 15 -4.95 -4.59 4.83
CA CYS A 15 -6.13 -5.18 5.45
C CYS A 15 -7.13 -5.71 4.41
N ALA A 16 -7.37 -4.95 3.35
CA ALA A 16 -8.24 -5.38 2.24
C ALA A 16 -7.69 -6.62 1.53
N ASP A 17 -6.37 -6.73 1.34
CA ASP A 17 -5.72 -7.92 0.80
C ASP A 17 -5.91 -9.14 1.70
N PHE A 18 -5.73 -9.00 3.02
CA PHE A 18 -5.95 -10.11 3.96
C PHE A 18 -7.39 -10.61 3.91
N ILE A 19 -8.37 -9.70 3.90
CA ILE A 19 -9.79 -10.05 3.80
C ILE A 19 -10.07 -10.70 2.44
N GLY A 20 -9.58 -10.12 1.35
CA GLY A 20 -9.74 -10.65 0.00
C GLY A 20 -9.14 -12.05 -0.16
N ALA A 21 -7.95 -12.29 0.39
CA ALA A 21 -7.29 -13.58 0.36
C ALA A 21 -8.10 -14.64 1.12
N LEU A 22 -8.62 -14.28 2.30
CA LEU A 22 -9.48 -15.16 3.09
C LEU A 22 -10.77 -15.50 2.32
N LEU A 23 -11.44 -14.51 1.72
CA LEU A 23 -12.62 -14.75 0.88
C LEU A 23 -12.30 -15.62 -0.35
N LYS A 24 -11.10 -15.47 -0.92
CA LYS A 24 -10.65 -16.28 -2.07
C LYS A 24 -10.49 -17.75 -1.68
N ILE A 25 -9.91 -18.02 -0.51
CA ILE A 25 -9.79 -19.38 0.05
C ILE A 25 -11.19 -19.96 0.32
N MET A 26 -12.12 -19.15 0.82
CA MET A 26 -13.52 -19.53 1.05
C MET A 26 -14.36 -19.64 -0.25
N HIS A 27 -13.77 -19.41 -1.43
CA HIS A 27 -14.44 -19.43 -2.74
C HIS A 27 -15.63 -18.45 -2.84
N TRP A 28 -15.57 -17.34 -2.11
CA TRP A 28 -16.62 -16.34 -2.13
C TRP A 28 -16.62 -15.57 -3.47
N ALA A 29 -17.82 -15.37 -4.03
CA ALA A 29 -17.98 -14.60 -5.26
C ALA A 29 -17.51 -13.14 -5.04
N GLY A 30 -16.68 -12.63 -5.94
CA GLY A 30 -16.13 -11.27 -5.85
C GLY A 30 -14.85 -11.13 -5.02
N ALA A 31 -14.30 -12.21 -4.45
CA ALA A 31 -13.03 -12.19 -3.72
C ALA A 31 -11.87 -11.62 -4.56
N ASP A 32 -11.84 -11.94 -5.86
CA ASP A 32 -10.83 -11.43 -6.80
C ASP A 32 -10.88 -9.91 -6.92
N ALA A 33 -12.07 -9.32 -6.98
CA ALA A 33 -12.23 -7.87 -7.08
C ALA A 33 -11.71 -7.19 -5.80
N LEU A 34 -12.01 -7.76 -4.62
CA LEU A 34 -11.50 -7.23 -3.35
C LEU A 34 -9.97 -7.34 -3.26
N LEU A 35 -9.39 -8.46 -3.69
CA LEU A 35 -7.94 -8.65 -3.77
C LEU A 35 -7.28 -7.64 -4.71
N ILE A 36 -7.83 -7.43 -5.91
CA ILE A 36 -7.27 -6.48 -6.87
C ILE A 36 -7.34 -5.05 -6.32
N MET A 37 -8.44 -4.68 -5.67
CA MET A 37 -8.58 -3.37 -5.03
C MET A 37 -7.59 -3.20 -3.88
N GLY A 38 -7.45 -4.21 -3.01
CA GLY A 38 -6.49 -4.22 -1.90
C GLY A 38 -5.05 -4.06 -2.39
N MET A 39 -4.66 -4.85 -3.40
CA MET A 39 -3.34 -4.78 -3.99
C MET A 39 -3.07 -3.42 -4.62
N THR A 40 -4.05 -2.86 -5.33
CA THR A 40 -3.94 -1.54 -5.96
C THR A 40 -3.74 -0.45 -4.92
N LEU A 41 -4.56 -0.43 -3.86
CA LEU A 41 -4.43 0.51 -2.74
C LEU A 41 -3.06 0.36 -2.06
N LYS A 42 -2.63 -0.87 -1.80
CA LYS A 42 -1.34 -1.18 -1.18
C LYS A 42 -0.18 -0.66 -2.02
N VAL A 43 -0.18 -0.92 -3.33
CA VAL A 43 0.86 -0.45 -4.26
C VAL A 43 0.89 1.08 -4.32
N ILE A 44 -0.27 1.74 -4.44
CA ILE A 44 -0.36 3.20 -4.46
C ILE A 44 0.17 3.80 -3.14
N GLY A 45 -0.22 3.22 -1.99
CA GLY A 45 0.26 3.65 -0.68
C GLY A 45 1.78 3.49 -0.53
N ALA A 46 2.31 2.35 -0.97
CA ALA A 46 3.75 2.08 -0.95
C ALA A 46 4.53 3.06 -1.83
N LEU A 47 4.10 3.28 -3.08
CA LEU A 47 4.74 4.21 -4.00
C LEU A 47 4.70 5.65 -3.48
N ALA A 48 3.55 6.08 -2.95
CA ALA A 48 3.43 7.42 -2.35
C ALA A 48 4.34 7.59 -1.13
N PHE A 49 4.51 6.53 -0.32
CA PHE A 49 5.43 6.53 0.82
C PHE A 49 6.89 6.55 0.38
N LEU A 50 7.28 5.73 -0.59
CA LEU A 50 8.64 5.70 -1.14
C LEU A 50 9.01 7.03 -1.79
N TYR A 51 8.12 7.62 -2.58
CA TYR A 51 8.32 8.94 -3.16
C TYR A 51 8.57 9.99 -2.07
N LYS A 52 7.77 9.98 -1.00
CA LYS A 52 7.96 10.83 0.18
C LYS A 52 9.29 10.62 0.88
N LEU A 53 9.73 9.38 0.98
CA LEU A 53 10.96 9.00 1.65
C LEU A 53 12.18 9.50 0.86
N VAL A 54 12.23 9.20 -0.44
CA VAL A 54 13.34 9.59 -1.33
C VAL A 54 13.40 11.11 -1.56
N THR A 55 12.27 11.80 -1.49
CA THR A 55 12.26 13.28 -1.59
C THR A 55 12.67 13.99 -0.30
N HIS A 56 12.79 13.27 0.82
CA HIS A 56 13.15 13.87 2.10
C HIS A 56 14.63 14.31 2.11
N PRO A 57 14.96 15.54 2.53
CA PRO A 57 16.33 16.10 2.42
C PRO A 57 17.37 15.20 3.11
N LYS A 58 17.11 14.73 4.33
CA LYS A 58 18.01 13.79 5.03
C LYS A 58 18.28 12.47 4.29
N VAL A 59 17.32 12.01 3.48
CA VAL A 59 17.46 10.76 2.71
C VAL A 59 18.24 11.03 1.43
N LYS A 60 18.04 12.20 0.80
CA LYS A 60 18.87 12.64 -0.31
C LYS A 60 20.32 12.79 0.12
N ASP A 61 20.59 13.47 1.23
CA ASP A 61 21.94 13.66 1.75
C ASP A 61 22.63 12.34 2.11
N PHE A 62 21.87 11.29 2.44
CA PHE A 62 22.39 9.94 2.64
C PHE A 62 22.69 9.19 1.33
N LEU A 63 21.88 9.42 0.28
CA LEU A 63 22.02 8.77 -1.03
C LEU A 63 23.11 9.39 -1.91
N TYR A 64 23.28 10.71 -1.83
CA TYR A 64 24.39 11.41 -2.46
C TYR A 64 25.55 11.40 -1.47
N TRP A 65 26.32 10.30 -1.50
CA TRP A 65 27.58 10.17 -0.78
C TRP A 65 28.58 11.23 -1.23
#